data_AF-A0A9P6A110-F1
#
_entry.id   AF-A0A9P6A110-F1
#
_cell.length_a   1.000
_cell.length_b   1.000
_cell.length_c   1.000
_cell.angle_alpha   90.00
_cell.angle_beta   90.00
_cell.angle_gamma   90.00
#
_symmetry.space_group_name_H-M   'P 1'
#
loop_
_entity.id
_entity.type
_entity.pdbx_description
1 polymer ?
#
loop_
_entity_poly.entity_id
_entity_poly.type
_entity_poly.pdbx_seq_one_letter_code
_entity_poly.pdbx_strand_id
1 'polypeptide(L)'
;DDWAEWLAICKFSLNNKTQMSSWQSPFYLNYSRHLRMGVELRRQSKVEACMVCEQMKQTWEEVQSTLVKAGEEMKKYMDRKVGEMPEY
;
A
#
# COMPACT_ATOMS: atom_id res chain seq x y z
N ASP A 1 -21.44 15.02 13.49
CA ASP A 1 -21.62 13.77 14.25
C ASP A 1 -21.76 12.50 13.41
N ASP A 2 -21.89 12.58 12.07
CA ASP A 2 -22.04 11.38 11.22
C ASP A 2 -20.74 10.60 10.93
N TRP A 3 -19.69 10.80 11.72
CA TRP A 3 -18.36 10.21 11.52
C TRP A 3 -18.39 8.68 11.31
N ALA A 4 -19.33 8.01 11.97
CA ALA A 4 -19.51 6.56 11.84
C ALA A 4 -19.85 6.12 10.40
N GLU A 5 -20.64 6.88 9.66
CA GLU A 5 -20.99 6.57 8.26
C GLU A 5 -19.79 6.81 7.32
N TRP A 6 -19.09 7.92 7.55
CA TRP A 6 -17.89 8.26 6.79
C TRP A 6 -16.75 7.26 7.01
N LEU A 7 -16.68 6.62 8.19
CA LEU A 7 -15.63 5.66 8.51
C LEU A 7 -15.62 4.46 7.55
N ALA A 8 -16.79 3.95 7.15
CA ALA A 8 -16.88 2.87 6.18
C ALA A 8 -16.34 3.29 4.80
N ILE A 9 -16.70 4.50 4.36
CA ILE A 9 -16.27 5.08 3.08
C ILE A 9 -14.77 5.38 3.09
N CYS A 10 -14.25 5.92 4.21
CA CYS A 10 -12.83 6.18 4.40
C CYS A 10 -12.03 4.89 4.37
N LYS A 11 -12.47 3.85 5.10
CA LYS A 11 -11.81 2.55 5.10
C LYS A 11 -11.78 1.93 3.70
N PHE A 12 -12.89 1.98 2.98
CA PHE A 12 -12.96 1.50 1.60
C PHE A 12 -11.99 2.27 0.70
N SER A 13 -12.00 3.60 0.77
CA SER A 13 -11.13 4.45 -0.03
C SER A 13 -9.65 4.21 0.26
N LEU A 14 -9.27 4.14 1.54
CA LEU A 14 -7.88 3.92 1.96
C LEU A 14 -7.36 2.53 1.56
N ASN A 15 -8.19 1.49 1.67
CA ASN A 15 -7.81 0.14 1.30
C ASN A 15 -7.65 -0.06 -0.21
N ASN A 16 -8.39 0.71 -1.02
CA ASN A 16 -8.34 0.60 -2.47
C ASN A 16 -7.33 1.54 -3.11
N LYS A 17 -6.97 2.64 -2.45
CA LYS A 17 -6.01 3.61 -2.96
C LYS A 17 -4.61 3.01 -3.11
N THR A 18 -3.98 3.25 -4.25
CA THR A 18 -2.56 2.94 -4.47
C THR A 18 -1.71 3.81 -3.55
N GLN A 19 -0.87 3.18 -2.73
CA GLN A 19 0.06 3.90 -1.87
C GLN A 19 1.34 4.22 -2.66
N MET A 20 1.93 5.40 -2.42
CA MET A 20 3.18 5.79 -3.09
C MET A 20 4.39 4.97 -2.63
N SER A 21 4.37 4.51 -1.38
CA SER A 21 5.45 3.71 -0.80
C SER A 21 5.54 2.31 -1.42
N SER A 22 4.40 1.65 -1.59
CA SER A 22 4.33 0.26 -2.07
C SER A 22 3.93 0.15 -3.54
N TRP A 23 3.57 1.26 -4.20
CA TRP A 23 3.00 1.33 -5.56
C TRP A 23 1.79 0.43 -5.81
N GLN A 24 1.23 -0.14 -4.74
CA GLN A 24 0.16 -1.11 -4.77
C GLN A 24 -0.95 -0.71 -3.78
N SER A 25 -2.12 -1.25 -4.03
CA SER A 25 -3.28 -1.09 -3.16
C SER A 25 -3.24 -2.13 -2.04
N PRO A 26 -3.49 -1.76 -0.76
CA PRO A 26 -3.56 -2.73 0.34
C PRO A 26 -4.52 -3.89 0.07
N PHE A 27 -5.65 -3.63 -0.60
CA PHE A 27 -6.59 -4.68 -0.98
C PHE A 27 -5.95 -5.69 -1.96
N TYR A 28 -5.18 -5.20 -2.91
CA TYR A 28 -4.46 -6.05 -3.86
C TYR A 28 -3.39 -6.89 -3.17
N LEU A 29 -2.65 -6.33 -2.21
CA LEU A 29 -1.62 -7.08 -1.49
C LEU A 29 -2.19 -8.24 -0.66
N ASN A 30 -3.38 -8.05 -0.07
CA ASN A 30 -4.03 -9.07 0.74
C ASN A 30 -4.71 -10.17 -0.08
N TYR A 31 -5.31 -9.82 -1.22
CA TYR A 31 -6.18 -10.74 -1.97
C TYR A 31 -5.67 -11.08 -3.38
N SER A 32 -4.56 -10.47 -3.81
CA SER A 32 -3.97 -10.60 -5.15
C SER A 32 -4.95 -10.34 -6.28
N ARG A 33 -5.96 -9.51 -6.02
CA ARG A 33 -7.00 -9.14 -6.98
C ARG A 33 -7.50 -7.73 -6.69
N HIS A 34 -7.86 -7.00 -7.73
CA HIS A 34 -8.52 -5.72 -7.59
C HIS A 34 -10.02 -5.89 -7.36
N LEU A 35 -10.60 -4.92 -6.66
CA LEU A 35 -12.01 -4.91 -6.31
C LEU A 35 -12.81 -4.47 -7.54
N ARG A 36 -13.75 -5.30 -7.99
CA ARG A 36 -14.47 -5.03 -9.24
C ARG A 36 -15.50 -3.92 -9.05
N MET A 37 -15.16 -2.69 -9.41
CA MET A 37 -16.03 -1.51 -9.24
C MET A 37 -17.03 -1.29 -10.40
N GLY A 38 -17.07 -2.18 -11.38
CA GLY A 38 -17.98 -2.08 -12.54
C GLY A 38 -17.56 -1.07 -13.63
N VAL A 39 -16.62 -0.19 -13.33
CA VAL A 39 -16.02 0.77 -14.28
C VAL A 39 -14.79 0.20 -14.99
N GLU A 40 -14.26 -0.92 -14.49
CA GLU A 40 -13.04 -1.56 -15.00
C GLU A 40 -13.29 -2.23 -16.36
N LEU A 41 -12.36 -2.03 -17.30
CA LEU A 41 -12.34 -2.77 -18.56
C LEU A 41 -12.23 -4.27 -18.26
N ARG A 42 -13.18 -5.06 -18.77
CA ARG A 42 -13.14 -6.53 -18.65
C ARG A 42 -11.92 -7.05 -19.39
N ARG A 43 -10.85 -7.37 -18.66
CA ARG A 43 -9.70 -8.11 -19.17
C ARG A 43 -9.95 -9.60 -18.95
N GLN A 44 -10.04 -10.37 -20.03
CA GLN A 44 -9.99 -11.83 -19.93
C GLN A 44 -8.51 -12.20 -19.83
N SER A 45 -8.07 -12.69 -18.67
CA SER A 45 -6.72 -13.21 -18.51
C SER A 45 -6.80 -14.71 -18.26
N LYS A 46 -6.16 -15.50 -19.14
CA LYS A 46 -5.81 -16.90 -18.86
C LYS A 46 -4.48 -16.90 -18.12
N VAL A 47 -4.49 -16.49 -16.85
CA VAL A 47 -3.30 -16.62 -16.00
C VAL A 47 -3.51 -17.86 -15.14
N GLU A 48 -2.56 -18.78 -15.20
CA GLU A 48 -2.57 -19.97 -14.36
C GLU A 48 -2.38 -19.57 -12.89
N ALA A 49 -3.07 -20.25 -11.98
CA ALA A 49 -3.01 -19.94 -10.54
C ALA A 49 -1.57 -19.98 -9.99
N CYS A 50 -0.70 -20.82 -10.54
CA CYS A 50 0.72 -20.92 -10.16
C CYS A 50 1.47 -19.60 -10.39
N MET A 51 1.26 -18.96 -11.56
CA MET A 51 1.89 -17.68 -11.89
C MET A 51 1.42 -16.55 -10.97
N VAL A 52 0.14 -16.55 -10.57
CA VAL A 52 -0.39 -15.54 -9.64
C VAL A 52 0.26 -15.68 -8.26
N CYS A 53 0.45 -16.91 -7.77
CA CYS A 53 1.12 -17.15 -6.50
C CYS A 53 2.58 -16.70 -6.51
N GLU A 54 3.30 -16.91 -7.61
CA GLU A 54 4.70 -16.48 -7.75
C GLU A 54 4.81 -14.96 -7.83
N GLN A 55 3.95 -14.31 -8.62
CA GLN A 55 3.84 -12.85 -8.67
C GLN A 55 3.47 -12.25 -7.30
N MET A 56 2.60 -12.92 -6.55
CA MET A 56 2.25 -12.51 -5.18
C MET A 56 3.49 -12.51 -4.28
N LYS A 57 4.32 -13.57 -4.31
CA LYS A 57 5.54 -13.62 -3.50
C LYS A 57 6.52 -12.50 -3.86
N GLN A 58 6.76 -12.30 -5.15
CA GLN A 58 7.66 -11.24 -5.64
C GLN A 58 7.17 -9.85 -5.20
N THR A 59 5.88 -9.57 -5.40
CA THR A 59 5.29 -8.28 -4.97
C THR A 59 5.37 -8.09 -3.46
N TRP A 60 5.19 -9.14 -2.65
CA TRP A 60 5.37 -9.07 -1.20
C TRP A 60 6.80 -8.76 -0.77
N GLU A 61 7.79 -9.39 -1.40
CA GLU A 61 9.21 -9.10 -1.14
C GLU A 61 9.57 -7.65 -1.51
N GLU A 62 9.09 -7.17 -2.66
CA GLU A 62 9.25 -5.78 -3.10
C GLU A 62 8.60 -4.81 -2.12
N VAL A 63 7.35 -5.05 -1.71
CA VAL A 63 6.63 -4.22 -0.75
C VAL A 63 7.35 -4.21 0.60
N GLN A 64 7.83 -5.35 1.09
CA GLN A 64 8.59 -5.41 2.33
C GLN A 64 9.87 -4.56 2.23
N SER A 65 10.60 -4.68 1.12
CA SER A 65 11.83 -3.90 0.90
C SER A 65 11.57 -2.39 0.80
N THR A 66 10.47 -1.99 0.15
CA THR A 66 10.10 -0.58 0.00
C THR A 66 9.60 0.03 1.30
N LEU A 67 8.89 -0.73 2.14
CA LEU A 67 8.50 -0.28 3.48
C LEU A 67 9.71 -0.06 4.39
N VAL A 68 10.70 -0.96 4.36
CA VAL A 68 11.95 -0.78 5.10
C VAL A 68 12.68 0.48 4.64
N LYS A 69 12.87 0.64 3.33
CA LYS A 69 13.50 1.84 2.75
C LYS A 69 12.76 3.13 3.12
N ALA A 70 11.42 3.14 3.02
CA ALA A 70 10.61 4.28 3.40
C ALA A 70 10.79 4.65 4.89
N GLY A 71 10.88 3.65 5.77
CA GLY A 71 11.18 3.85 7.19
C GLY A 71 12.57 4.47 7.42
N GLU A 72 13.59 3.99 6.70
CA GLU A 72 14.94 4.56 6.75
C GLU A 72 15.00 6.00 6.23
N GLU A 73 14.29 6.31 5.15
CA GLU A 73 14.18 7.66 4.58
C GLU A 73 13.47 8.61 5.56
N MET A 74 12.38 8.16 6.18
CA MET A 74 11.69 8.92 7.22
C MET A 74 12.62 9.21 8.40
N LYS A 75 13.41 8.22 8.84
CA LYS A 75 14.40 8.40 9.91
C LYS A 75 15.44 9.45 9.52
N LYS A 76 16.07 9.32 8.34
CA LYS A 76 17.06 10.30 7.85
C LYS A 76 16.50 11.72 7.75
N TYR A 77 15.25 11.85 7.30
CA TYR A 77 14.59 13.15 7.21
C TYR A 77 14.37 13.79 8.59
N MET A 78 13.94 13.00 9.57
CA MET A 78 13.74 13.46 10.95
C MET A 78 15.06 13.81 11.62
N ASP A 79 16.08 12.95 11.50
CA ASP A 79 17.43 13.19 12.04
C ASP A 79 18.03 14.49 11.47
N ARG A 80 17.77 14.83 10.20
CA ARG A 80 18.17 16.10 9.60
C ARG A 80 17.45 17.33 10.21
N LYS A 81 16.25 17.15 10.73
CA LYS A 81 15.42 18.23 11.29
C LYS A 81 15.64 18.46 12.78
N VAL A 82 16.22 17.49 13.48
CA VAL A 82 16.65 17.64 14.88
C VAL A 82 18.03 18.32 14.86
N GLY A 83 18.05 19.65 15.04
CA GLY A 83 19.29 20.36 15.37
C GLY A 83 19.76 20.04 16.79
N GLU A 84 20.98 20.43 17.16
CA GLU A 84 21.50 20.28 18.53
C GLU A 84 20.48 20.83 19.54
N MET A 85 20.09 19.97 20.48
CA MET A 85 19.22 20.34 21.59
C MET A 85 19.98 21.33 22.48
N PRO A 86 19.41 22.50 22.84
CA PRO A 86 20.09 23.42 23.74
C PRO A 86 20.32 22.73 25.09
N GLU A 87 21.57 22.63 25.54
CA GLU A 87 21.86 22.28 26.93
C GLU A 87 21.42 23.45 27.83
N TYR A 88 20.59 23.14 28.82
CA TYR A 88 20.16 24.07 29.87
C TYR A 88 21.01 23.88 31.13
#